data_AF-A0A1H4XWL0-F1
#
_entry.id   AF-A0A1H4XWL0-F1
#
_cell.length_a   1.000
_cell.length_b   1.000
_cell.length_c   1.000
_cell.angle_alpha   90.00
_cell.angle_beta   90.00
_cell.angle_gamma   90.00
#
_symmetry.space_group_name_H-M   'P 1'
#
loop_
_entity.id
_entity.type
_entity.pdbx_description
1 polymer ?
#
loop_
_entity_poly.entity_id
_entity_poly.type
_entity_poly.pdbx_seq_one_letter_code
_entity_poly.pdbx_strand_id
1 'polypeptide(L)'
;MTDIPAEPATAPADLNRIHSEIARLDAEILDAVNRRLALAQLAARTRVETGAPMVALGGETDVIRRYQDELGPRGSLLALELLRLARPPFSSTYRKR
;
A
#
# COMPACT_ATOMS: atom_id res chain seq x y z
N MET A 1 21.48 -9.41 53.40
CA MET A 1 21.03 -8.01 53.39
C MET A 1 21.83 -7.25 52.35
N THR A 2 21.45 -7.37 51.07
CA THR A 2 21.65 -6.32 50.08
C THR A 2 20.54 -6.51 49.04
N ASP A 3 19.40 -5.85 49.27
CA ASP A 3 18.43 -5.60 48.22
C ASP A 3 19.09 -4.66 47.22
N ILE A 4 19.35 -5.16 46.01
CA ILE A 4 19.66 -4.30 44.88
C ILE A 4 18.31 -3.80 44.37
N PRO A 5 18.00 -2.49 44.48
CA PRO A 5 16.77 -1.99 43.91
C PRO A 5 16.87 -2.17 42.39
N ALA A 6 15.94 -2.94 41.82
CA ALA A 6 15.74 -2.98 40.40
C ALA A 6 15.42 -1.54 39.95
N GLU A 7 16.41 -0.92 39.31
CA GLU A 7 16.26 0.36 38.61
C GLU A 7 14.99 0.26 37.75
N PRO A 8 14.11 1.27 37.73
CA PRO A 8 12.90 1.19 36.95
C PRO A 8 13.34 1.08 35.49
N ALA A 9 13.25 -0.13 34.94
CA ALA A 9 13.37 -0.35 33.54
C ALA A 9 12.39 0.62 32.90
N THR A 10 12.90 1.66 32.25
CA THR A 10 12.21 2.33 31.17
C THR A 10 11.92 1.23 30.17
N ALA A 11 10.80 0.54 30.38
CA ALA A 11 10.42 -0.63 29.62
C ALA A 11 10.52 -0.24 28.15
N PRO A 12 11.11 -1.11 27.29
CA PRO A 12 11.10 -0.87 25.85
C PRO A 12 9.65 -0.53 25.50
N ALA A 13 9.40 0.66 24.95
CA ALA A 13 8.05 1.16 24.68
C ALA A 13 7.18 -0.01 24.19
N ASP A 14 6.16 -0.36 25.00
CA ASP A 14 5.49 -1.67 25.01
C ASP A 14 5.35 -2.24 23.59
N LEU A 15 6.19 -3.24 23.24
CA LEU A 15 6.26 -3.81 21.89
C LEU A 15 4.88 -4.24 21.38
N ASN A 16 3.98 -4.63 22.29
CA ASN A 16 2.60 -4.96 21.94
C ASN A 16 1.83 -3.75 21.40
N ARG A 17 2.05 -2.55 21.96
CA ARG A 17 1.43 -1.31 21.46
C ARG A 17 1.97 -0.96 20.07
N ILE A 18 3.28 -1.11 19.85
CA ILE A 18 3.89 -0.84 18.53
C ILE A 18 3.32 -1.79 17.48
N HIS A 19 3.27 -3.10 17.75
CA HIS A 19 2.69 -4.07 16.83
C HIS A 19 1.20 -3.83 16.58
N SER A 20 0.45 -3.41 17.60
CA SER A 20 -0.96 -3.07 17.45
C SER A 20 -1.16 -1.87 16.52
N GLU A 21 -0.33 -0.84 16.64
CA GLU A 21 -0.40 0.34 15.75
C GLU A 21 0.03 -0.01 14.32
N ILE A 22 1.05 -0.85 14.14
CA ILE A 22 1.43 -1.36 12.80
C ILE A 22 0.26 -2.11 12.17
N ALA A 23 -0.38 -3.03 12.90
CA ALA A 23 -1.52 -3.79 12.38
C ALA A 23 -2.70 -2.89 12.01
N ARG A 24 -2.93 -1.81 12.77
CA ARG A 24 -3.93 -0.80 12.43
C ARG A 24 -3.56 -0.06 11.13
N LEU A 25 -2.33 0.40 11.00
CA LEU A 25 -1.85 1.08 9.79
C LEU A 25 -1.91 0.16 8.57
N ASP A 26 -1.57 -1.13 8.72
CA ASP A 26 -1.69 -2.12 7.66
C ASP A 26 -3.14 -2.29 7.19
N ALA A 27 -4.11 -2.27 8.11
CA ALA A 27 -5.53 -2.30 7.75
C ALA A 27 -5.95 -1.06 6.95
N GLU A 28 -5.47 0.12 7.33
CA GLU A 28 -5.72 1.38 6.61
C GLU A 28 -5.07 1.36 5.20
N ILE A 29 -3.85 0.86 5.08
CA ILE A 29 -3.13 0.70 3.81
C ILE A 29 -3.88 -0.27 2.90
N LEU A 30 -4.28 -1.44 3.41
CA LEU A 30 -5.01 -2.44 2.63
C LEU A 30 -6.35 -1.89 2.13
N ASP A 31 -7.07 -1.13 2.95
CA ASP A 31 -8.32 -0.49 2.52
C ASP A 31 -8.08 0.55 1.41
N ALA A 32 -7.06 1.40 1.58
CA ALA A 32 -6.68 2.39 0.58
C ALA A 32 -6.25 1.74 -0.75
N VAL A 33 -5.46 0.65 -0.69
CA VAL A 33 -5.01 -0.10 -1.88
C VAL A 33 -6.20 -0.73 -2.61
N ASN A 34 -7.15 -1.34 -1.89
CA ASN A 34 -8.35 -1.91 -2.50
C ASN A 34 -9.19 -0.83 -3.21
N ARG A 35 -9.39 0.32 -2.57
CA ARG A 35 -10.11 1.46 -3.19
C ARG A 35 -9.38 1.97 -4.43
N ARG A 36 -8.05 2.14 -4.36
CA ARG A 36 -7.21 2.53 -5.52
C ARG A 36 -7.35 1.54 -6.66
N LEU A 37 -7.34 0.24 -6.36
CA LEU A 37 -7.46 -0.83 -7.34
C LEU A 37 -8.82 -0.76 -8.07
N ALA A 38 -9.92 -0.64 -7.33
CA ALA A 38 -11.25 -0.53 -7.91
C ALA A 38 -11.37 0.67 -8.86
N LEU A 39 -10.81 1.82 -8.48
CA LEU A 39 -10.79 3.03 -9.31
C LEU A 39 -9.91 2.88 -10.55
N ALA A 40 -8.73 2.28 -10.42
CA ALA A 40 -7.83 2.04 -11.55
C ALA A 40 -8.46 1.09 -12.59
N GLN A 41 -9.13 0.03 -12.13
CA GLN A 41 -9.85 -0.89 -13.01
C GLN A 41 -11.06 -0.23 -13.67
N LEU A 42 -11.79 0.63 -12.95
CA LEU A 42 -12.88 1.42 -13.53
C LEU A 42 -12.35 2.34 -14.63
N ALA A 43 -11.29 3.09 -14.37
CA ALA A 43 -10.66 3.96 -15.36
C ALA A 43 -10.18 3.18 -16.59
N ALA A 44 -9.57 2.00 -16.38
CA ALA A 44 -9.15 1.10 -17.45
C ALA A 44 -10.31 0.65 -18.34
N ARG A 45 -11.45 0.26 -17.75
CA ARG A 45 -12.68 -0.10 -18.49
C ARG A 45 -13.23 1.08 -19.28
N THR A 46 -13.36 2.24 -18.65
CA THR A 46 -13.86 3.47 -19.30
C THR A 46 -12.97 3.90 -20.48
N ARG A 47 -11.65 3.68 -20.40
CA ARG A 47 -10.76 3.95 -21.54
C ARG A 47 -11.07 3.05 -22.73
N VAL A 48 -11.25 1.75 -22.49
CA VAL A 48 -11.63 0.82 -23.58
C VAL A 48 -12.99 1.16 -24.16
N GLU A 49 -13.97 1.49 -23.32
CA GLU A 49 -15.32 1.90 -23.74
C GLU A 49 -15.29 3.16 -24.63
N THR A 50 -14.33 4.05 -24.40
CA THR A 50 -14.14 5.29 -25.18
C THR A 50 -13.17 5.12 -26.37
N GLY A 51 -12.75 3.89 -26.68
CA GLY A 51 -11.85 3.58 -27.80
C GLY A 51 -10.37 3.91 -27.54
N ALA A 52 -10.01 4.25 -26.29
CA ALA A 52 -8.63 4.47 -25.87
C ALA A 52 -7.97 3.16 -25.39
N PRO A 53 -6.63 3.05 -25.46
CA PRO A 53 -5.92 1.92 -24.89
C PRO A 53 -6.15 1.83 -23.38
N MET A 54 -6.32 0.62 -22.85
CA MET A 54 -6.59 0.38 -21.43
C MET A 54 -5.49 0.94 -20.51
N VAL A 55 -4.24 0.90 -20.96
CA VAL A 55 -3.07 1.41 -20.23
C VAL A 55 -2.74 2.82 -20.71
N ALA A 56 -2.51 3.74 -19.77
CA ALA A 56 -2.06 5.11 -20.02
C ALA A 56 -0.61 5.28 -19.57
N LEU A 57 0.35 5.01 -20.45
CA LEU A 57 1.77 4.95 -20.10
C LEU A 57 2.29 6.21 -19.36
N GLY A 58 1.88 7.41 -19.82
CA GLY A 58 2.26 8.66 -19.15
C GLY A 58 1.77 8.73 -17.69
N GLY A 59 0.51 8.34 -17.45
CA GLY A 59 -0.06 8.33 -16.10
C GLY A 59 0.58 7.28 -15.19
N GLU A 60 1.02 6.14 -15.73
CA GLU A 60 1.74 5.14 -14.96
C GLU A 60 3.15 5.63 -14.55
N THR A 61 3.86 6.29 -15.47
CA THR A 61 5.16 6.91 -15.17
C THR A 61 5.02 7.95 -14.06
N ASP A 62 3.96 8.76 -14.06
CA ASP A 62 3.69 9.74 -13.00
C ASP A 62 3.45 9.09 -11.63
N VAL A 63 2.77 7.94 -11.60
CA VAL A 63 2.58 7.17 -10.35
C VAL A 63 3.92 6.66 -9.84
N ILE A 64 4.76 6.08 -10.70
CA ILE A 64 6.08 5.56 -10.32
C ILE A 64 6.94 6.68 -9.75
N ARG A 65 7.01 7.82 -10.44
CA ARG A 65 7.77 8.99 -10.00
C ARG A 65 7.28 9.50 -8.64
N ARG A 66 5.96 9.65 -8.46
CA ARG A 66 5.40 10.11 -7.18
C ARG A 66 5.82 9.21 -6.01
N TYR A 67 5.74 7.89 -6.16
CA TYR A 67 6.16 6.99 -5.09
C TYR A 67 7.67 7.01 -4.88
N GLN A 68 8.46 7.16 -5.95
CA GLN A 68 9.90 7.29 -5.85
C GLN A 68 10.33 8.56 -5.13
N ASP A 69 9.66 9.68 -5.39
CA ASP A 69 9.96 10.98 -4.77
C ASP A 69 9.68 10.93 -3.25
N GLU A 70 8.62 10.23 -2.83
CA GLU A 70 8.22 10.13 -1.41
C GLU A 70 8.94 9.02 -0.62
N LEU A 71 9.21 7.87 -1.24
CA LEU A 71 9.73 6.66 -0.56
C LEU A 71 11.12 6.23 -1.07
N GLY A 72 11.74 7.04 -1.92
CA GLY A 72 13.02 6.74 -2.55
C GLY A 72 12.94 5.59 -3.58
N PRO A 73 14.07 4.96 -3.92
CA PRO A 73 14.12 3.93 -4.97
C PRO A 73 13.15 2.77 -4.75
N ARG A 74 12.89 2.37 -3.49
CA ARG A 74 11.93 1.30 -3.17
C ARG A 74 10.47 1.71 -3.39
N GLY A 75 10.16 2.99 -3.38
CA GLY A 75 8.84 3.52 -3.74
C GLY A 75 8.44 3.15 -5.17
N SER A 76 9.39 3.21 -6.11
CA SER A 76 9.15 2.81 -7.49
C SER A 76 8.67 1.35 -7.60
N LEU A 77 9.22 0.45 -6.78
CA LEU A 77 8.83 -0.95 -6.72
C LEU A 77 7.41 -1.12 -6.18
N LEU A 78 7.05 -0.39 -5.12
CA LEU A 78 5.68 -0.39 -4.59
C LEU A 78 4.67 0.12 -5.63
N ALA A 79 5.00 1.21 -6.34
CA ALA A 79 4.15 1.70 -7.42
C ALA A 79 3.96 0.67 -8.54
N LEU A 80 5.03 -0.02 -8.94
CA LEU A 80 4.96 -1.07 -9.95
C LEU A 80 4.04 -2.22 -9.52
N GLU A 81 4.10 -2.67 -8.27
CA GLU A 81 3.17 -3.69 -7.76
C GLU A 81 1.72 -3.21 -7.78
N LEU A 82 1.46 -1.97 -7.35
CA LEU A 82 0.11 -1.39 -7.38
C LEU A 82 -0.44 -1.22 -8.81
N LEU A 83 0.42 -0.98 -9.79
CA LEU A 83 0.04 -0.93 -11.20
C LEU A 83 -0.23 -2.33 -11.76
N ARG A 84 0.62 -3.32 -11.44
CA ARG A 84 0.44 -4.72 -11.83
C ARG A 84 -0.87 -5.30 -11.31
N LEU A 85 -1.19 -5.06 -10.04
CA LEU A 85 -2.47 -5.50 -9.45
C LEU A 85 -3.70 -4.94 -10.17
N ALA A 86 -3.59 -3.74 -10.76
CA ALA A 86 -4.66 -3.08 -11.47
C ALA A 86 -4.79 -3.47 -12.95
N ARG A 87 -3.87 -4.26 -13.50
CA ARG A 87 -3.88 -4.66 -14.91
C ARG A 87 -4.72 -5.92 -15.15
N PRO A 88 -5.22 -6.12 -16.39
CA PRO A 88 -5.89 -7.36 -16.78
C PRO A 88 -4.92 -8.55 -16.87
N PRO A 89 -5.44 -9.80 -16.76
CA PRO A 89 -6.82 -10.12 -16.41
C PRO A 89 -7.09 -9.71 -14.97
N PHE A 90 -8.18 -8.96 -14.73
CA PHE A 90 -8.50 -8.50 -13.39
C PHE A 90 -8.73 -9.73 -12.54
N SER A 91 -7.81 -10.02 -11.62
CA SER A 91 -7.98 -11.17 -10.75
C SER A 91 -9.29 -10.98 -9.97
N SER A 92 -10.26 -11.86 -10.21
CA SER A 92 -11.55 -11.87 -9.50
C SER A 92 -11.38 -12.10 -7.99
N THR A 93 -10.15 -12.31 -7.51
CA THR A 93 -9.82 -12.69 -6.13
C THR A 93 -9.80 -11.53 -5.13
N TYR A 94 -9.99 -10.28 -5.55
CA TYR A 94 -10.04 -9.12 -4.64
C TYR A 94 -11.47 -8.60 -4.39
N ARG A 95 -12.48 -9.44 -4.56
CA ARG A 95 -13.79 -9.21 -3.93
C ARG A 95 -13.71 -9.81 -2.52
N LYS A 96 -13.52 -8.98 -1.49
CA LYS A 96 -13.56 -9.40 -0.08
C LYS A 96 -14.75 -10.33 0.17
N ARG A 97 -14.49 -11.48 0.80
CA ARG A 97 -15.44 -12.10 1.73
C ARG A 97 -15.55 -11.24 2.96
#